data_AF-A0A9E4LX58-F1
#
_entry.id   AF-A0A9E4LX58-F1
#
_cell.length_a   1.000
_cell.length_b   1.000
_cell.length_c   1.000
_cell.angle_alpha   90.00
_cell.angle_beta   90.00
_cell.angle_gamma   90.00
#
_symmetry.space_group_name_H-M   'P 1'
#
loop_
_entity.id
_entity.type
_entity.pdbx_description
1 polymer ?
#
loop_
_entity_poly.entity_id
_entity_poly.type
_entity_poly.pdbx_seq_one_letter_code
_entity_poly.pdbx_strand_id
1 'polypeptide(L)'
;WIMRYGDAPDPSQMSQWYVEAQVGVWNWERWKDSEFDALFLEGLGETDEARREEIYLRMQDIMEDTGAYVWITHEPVGIIHREDLSPSIRPNGWQFYMQKFAWT
;
A
#
# COMPACT_ATOMS: atom_id res chain seq x y z
N TRP A 1 15.75 -11.61 4.51
CA TRP A 1 14.31 -11.85 4.77
C TRP A 1 13.55 -11.01 3.78
N ILE A 2 12.51 -11.55 3.14
CA ILE A 2 11.69 -10.83 2.15
C ILE A 2 10.37 -10.50 2.84
N MET A 3 10.03 -9.21 2.93
CA MET A 3 8.76 -8.75 3.47
C MET A 3 7.76 -8.56 2.33
N ARG A 4 6.53 -9.06 2.50
CA ARG A 4 5.43 -8.71 1.61
C ARG A 4 4.84 -7.37 2.06
N TYR A 5 4.77 -6.43 1.13
CA TYR A 5 4.19 -5.11 1.31
C TYR A 5 2.97 -4.94 0.41
N GLY A 6 1.88 -4.40 0.96
CA GLY A 6 0.64 -4.12 0.23
C GLY A 6 -0.58 -4.01 1.15
N ASP A 7 -1.49 -3.10 0.80
CA ASP A 7 -2.73 -2.80 1.53
C ASP A 7 -3.84 -2.38 0.52
N ALA A 8 -4.85 -1.62 0.94
CA ALA A 8 -5.86 -1.04 0.07
C ALA A 8 -5.28 -0.03 -0.96
N PRO A 9 -5.99 0.26 -2.07
CA PRO A 9 -5.45 1.08 -3.17
C PRO A 9 -5.11 2.54 -2.81
N ASP A 10 -5.59 3.06 -1.68
CA ASP A 10 -5.29 4.43 -1.29
C ASP A 10 -3.83 4.53 -0.80
N PRO A 11 -3.03 5.47 -1.33
CA PRO A 11 -1.60 5.57 -1.04
C PRO A 11 -1.29 5.88 0.44
N SER A 12 -2.24 6.44 1.19
CA SER A 12 -2.07 6.63 2.64
C SER A 12 -1.94 5.31 3.39
N GLN A 13 -2.66 4.27 2.95
CA GLN A 13 -2.63 2.95 3.60
C GLN A 13 -1.27 2.27 3.45
N MET A 14 -0.58 2.60 2.37
CA MET A 14 0.75 2.11 2.02
C MET A 14 1.81 2.91 2.76
N SER A 15 1.67 4.24 2.76
CA SER A 15 2.66 5.16 3.31
C SER A 15 2.69 5.15 4.84
N GLN A 16 1.55 4.88 5.50
CA GLN A 16 1.45 4.88 6.96
C GLN A 16 2.38 3.86 7.62
N TRP A 17 2.82 2.83 6.91
CA TRP A 17 3.71 1.80 7.45
C TRP A 17 5.07 2.36 7.83
N TYR A 18 5.49 3.46 7.22
CA TYR A 18 6.87 3.95 7.26
C TYR A 18 7.08 5.21 8.10
N VAL A 19 6.01 5.82 8.60
CA VAL A 19 6.14 7.01 9.46
C VAL A 19 6.90 6.69 10.76
N GLU A 20 7.54 7.67 11.38
CA GLU A 20 8.39 7.46 12.57
C GLU A 20 7.61 6.77 13.71
N ALA A 21 6.32 7.08 13.85
CA ALA A 21 5.44 6.47 14.85
C ALA A 21 5.27 4.94 14.70
N GLN A 22 5.57 4.38 13.52
CA GLN A 22 5.50 2.94 13.25
C GLN A 22 6.84 2.20 13.45
N VAL A 23 7.90 2.89 13.87
CA VAL A 23 9.21 2.25 14.13
C VAL A 23 9.06 1.17 15.21
N GLY A 24 9.36 -0.08 14.83
CA GLY A 24 9.22 -1.25 15.70
C GLY A 24 7.80 -1.81 15.82
N VAL A 25 6.84 -1.29 15.05
CA VAL A 25 5.47 -1.82 14.91
C VAL A 25 5.28 -2.40 13.51
N TRP A 26 5.33 -1.54 12.49
CA TRP A 26 5.26 -1.91 11.07
C TRP A 26 6.53 -1.53 10.30
N ASN A 27 7.18 -0.42 10.67
CA ASN A 27 8.48 -0.01 10.13
C ASN A 27 9.58 -0.79 10.86
N TRP A 28 9.97 -1.94 10.32
CA TRP A 28 10.98 -2.83 10.91
C TRP A 28 12.40 -2.48 10.48
N GLU A 29 12.52 -1.72 9.40
CA GLU A 29 13.74 -1.11 8.88
C GLU A 29 14.25 -0.01 9.83
N ARG A 30 13.37 0.49 10.71
CA ARG A 30 13.64 1.58 11.67
C ARG A 30 14.15 2.84 10.99
N TRP A 31 13.78 3.00 9.73
CA TRP A 31 14.04 4.19 8.97
C TRP A 31 13.11 5.31 9.47
N LYS A 32 13.58 6.55 9.37
CA LYS A 32 12.77 7.72 9.69
C LYS A 32 13.25 8.93 8.91
N ASP A 33 12.31 9.76 8.50
CA ASP A 33 12.57 10.99 7.78
C ASP A 33 11.47 12.00 8.12
N SER A 34 11.88 13.21 8.51
CA SER A 34 10.93 14.25 8.93
C SER A 34 10.14 14.86 7.77
N GLU A 35 10.69 14.86 6.55
CA GLU A 35 9.96 15.29 5.35
C GLU A 35 8.87 14.27 5.02
N PHE A 36 9.18 12.98 5.08
CA PHE A 36 8.20 11.92 4.86
C PHE A 36 7.02 11.99 5.83
N ASP A 37 7.28 12.16 7.13
CA ASP A 37 6.23 12.28 8.14
C ASP A 37 5.35 13.52 7.92
N ALA A 38 5.94 14.64 7.53
CA ALA A 38 5.20 15.87 7.22
C ALA A 38 4.32 15.70 5.97
N LEU A 39 4.87 15.13 4.90
CA LEU A 39 4.15 14.84 3.66
C LEU A 39 3.03 13.85 3.88
N PHE A 40 3.21 12.85 4.75
CA PHE A 40 2.15 11.91 5.09
C PHE A 40 0.93 12.63 5.69
N LEU A 41 1.16 13.56 6.63
CA LEU A 41 0.09 14.36 7.23
C LEU A 41 -0.55 15.32 6.21
N GLU A 42 0.24 15.93 5.33
CA GLU A 42 -0.26 16.79 4.25
C GLU A 42 -1.17 16.00 3.30
N GLY A 43 -0.71 14.84 2.82
CA GLY A 43 -1.45 13.99 1.89
C GLY A 43 -2.75 13.39 2.46
N LEU A 44 -2.86 13.27 3.78
CA LEU A 44 -4.11 12.88 4.47
C LEU A 44 -5.16 14.01 4.46
N GLY A 45 -4.71 15.27 4.48
CA GLY A 45 -5.58 16.44 4.49
C GLY A 45 -5.83 17.06 3.11
N GLU A 46 -5.03 16.69 2.10
CA GLU A 46 -5.13 17.24 0.75
C GLU A 46 -6.35 16.70 -0.01
N THR A 47 -7.13 17.62 -0.58
CA THR A 47 -8.37 17.32 -1.31
C THR A 47 -8.21 17.49 -2.82
N ASP A 48 -7.20 18.23 -3.28
CA ASP A 48 -6.84 18.33 -4.68
C ASP A 48 -6.06 17.09 -5.12
N GLU A 49 -6.61 16.34 -6.08
CA GLU A 49 -6.04 15.05 -6.48
C GLU A 49 -4.64 15.19 -7.12
N ALA A 50 -4.40 16.24 -7.90
CA ALA A 50 -3.12 16.45 -8.57
C ALA A 50 -2.02 16.81 -7.55
N ARG A 51 -2.35 17.67 -6.58
CA ARG A 51 -1.42 17.98 -5.49
C ARG A 51 -1.19 16.77 -4.58
N ARG A 52 -2.23 15.99 -4.30
CA ARG A 52 -2.11 14.75 -3.52
C ARG A 52 -1.21 13.73 -4.21
N GLU A 53 -1.30 13.63 -5.54
CA GLU A 53 -0.39 12.81 -6.36
C GLU A 53 1.06 13.27 -6.20
N GLU A 54 1.35 14.56 -6.35
CA GLU A 54 2.69 15.12 -6.19
C GLU A 54 3.30 14.82 -4.81
N ILE A 55 2.50 14.93 -3.74
CA ILE A 55 2.90 14.59 -2.37
C ILE A 55 3.34 13.12 -2.29
N TYR A 56 2.51 12.18 -2.75
CA TYR A 56 2.82 10.75 -2.63
C TYR A 56 3.93 10.30 -3.59
N LEU A 57 4.12 10.97 -4.73
CA LEU A 57 5.29 10.76 -5.59
C LEU A 57 6.58 11.18 -4.88
N ARG A 58 6.59 12.34 -4.22
CA ARG A 58 7.74 12.77 -3.43
C ARG A 58 8.05 11.81 -2.29
N MET A 59 7.03 11.29 -1.62
CA MET A 59 7.22 10.26 -0.59
C MET A 59 7.86 8.98 -1.15
N GLN A 60 7.52 8.58 -2.37
CA GLN A 60 8.15 7.44 -3.04
C GLN A 60 9.61 7.71 -3.41
N ASP A 61 9.93 8.91 -3.90
CA ASP A 61 11.32 9.31 -4.17
C ASP A 61 12.17 9.25 -2.91
N ILE A 62 11.66 9.78 -1.79
CA ILE A 62 12.34 9.70 -0.49
C ILE A 62 12.64 8.24 -0.13
N MET A 63 11.65 7.35 -0.28
CA MET A 63 11.79 5.92 0.02
C MET A 63 12.85 5.24 -0.83
N GLU A 64 12.90 5.54 -2.14
CA GLU A 64 13.93 5.03 -3.06
C GLU A 64 15.33 5.50 -2.65
N ASP A 65 15.48 6.79 -2.31
CA ASP A 65 16.76 7.40 -1.93
C ASP A 65 17.35 6.83 -0.63
N THR A 66 16.52 6.22 0.23
CA THR A 66 16.99 5.64 1.51
C THR A 66 17.96 4.47 1.34
N GLY A 67 17.80 3.69 0.27
CA GLY A 67 18.40 2.35 0.14
C GLY A 67 17.96 1.33 1.21
N ALA A 68 17.01 1.67 2.08
CA ALA A 68 16.47 0.79 3.10
C ALA A 68 15.52 -0.27 2.49
N TYR A 69 14.96 0.03 1.32
CA TYR A 69 14.05 -0.84 0.58
C TYR A 69 14.64 -1.18 -0.79
N VAL A 70 14.51 -2.45 -1.18
CA VAL A 70 14.79 -2.90 -2.55
C VAL A 70 13.50 -3.55 -3.05
N TRP A 71 12.78 -2.82 -3.91
CA TRP A 71 11.53 -3.28 -4.48
C TRP A 71 11.78 -4.39 -5.51
N ILE A 72 11.18 -5.56 -5.31
CA ILE A 72 11.38 -6.72 -6.19
C ILE A 72 10.25 -6.83 -7.21
N THR A 73 9.02 -7.03 -6.74
CA THR A 73 7.84 -7.17 -7.60
C THR A 73 6.57 -7.02 -6.78
N HIS A 74 5.49 -6.58 -7.42
CA HIS A 74 4.14 -6.83 -6.93
C HIS A 74 3.73 -8.26 -7.32
N GLU A 75 3.43 -9.11 -6.35
CA GLU A 75 3.18 -10.53 -6.59
C GLU A 75 1.79 -10.77 -7.22
N PRO A 76 1.67 -11.56 -8.29
CA PRO A 76 0.36 -11.94 -8.82
C PRO A 76 -0.38 -12.84 -7.81
N VAL A 77 -1.68 -12.62 -7.65
CA VAL A 77 -2.53 -13.48 -6.83
C VAL A 77 -3.27 -14.47 -7.74
N GLY A 78 -2.92 -15.75 -7.63
CA GLY A 78 -3.64 -16.83 -8.33
C GLY A 78 -4.91 -17.23 -7.57
N ILE A 79 -6.06 -17.17 -8.25
CA ILE A 79 -7.36 -17.54 -7.66
C ILE A 79 -7.92 -18.72 -8.45
N ILE A 80 -8.26 -19.79 -7.74
CA ILE A 80 -8.89 -20.99 -8.30
C ILE A 80 -10.31 -21.09 -7.76
N HIS A 81 -11.29 -21.21 -8.65
CA HIS A 81 -12.70 -21.35 -8.30
C HIS A 81 -13.36 -22.42 -9.19
N ARG A 82 -14.55 -22.87 -8.80
CA ARG A 82 -15.36 -23.77 -9.65
C ARG A 82 -15.93 -23.00 -10.84
N GLU A 83 -16.15 -23.70 -11.95
CA GLU A 83 -16.68 -23.10 -13.20
C GLU A 83 -18.04 -22.41 -13.00
N ASP A 84 -18.88 -22.95 -12.11
CA ASP A 84 -20.21 -22.43 -11.77
C ASP A 84 -20.20 -21.32 -10.70
N LEU A 85 -19.02 -20.83 -10.32
CA LEU A 85 -18.83 -19.82 -9.28
C LEU A 85 -18.13 -18.59 -9.86
N SER A 86 -18.76 -17.42 -9.79
CA SER A 86 -18.12 -16.16 -10.19
C SER A 86 -17.52 -15.42 -8.98
N PRO A 87 -16.18 -15.30 -8.85
CA PRO A 87 -15.56 -14.62 -7.73
C PRO A 87 -15.62 -13.09 -7.86
N SER A 88 -15.90 -12.41 -6.75
CA SER A 88 -15.71 -10.96 -6.63
C SER A 88 -14.36 -10.67 -6.00
N ILE A 89 -13.46 -10.07 -6.79
CA ILE A 89 -12.06 -9.84 -6.44
C ILE A 89 -11.81 -8.33 -6.38
N ARG A 90 -11.20 -7.84 -5.29
CA ARG A 90 -10.79 -6.43 -5.18
C ARG A 90 -9.47 -6.18 -5.92
N PRO A 91 -9.16 -4.93 -6.32
CA PRO A 91 -7.93 -4.61 -7.04
C PRO A 91 -6.64 -5.05 -6.33
N ASN A 92 -6.64 -5.08 -4.99
CA ASN A 92 -5.49 -5.54 -4.23
C ASN A 92 -5.35 -7.07 -4.16
N GLY A 93 -6.39 -7.85 -4.53
CA GLY A 93 -6.37 -9.31 -4.56
C GLY A 93 -6.64 -10.01 -3.22
N TRP A 94 -6.80 -9.28 -2.10
CA TRP A 94 -6.81 -9.86 -0.75
C TRP A 94 -8.21 -10.09 -0.18
N GLN A 95 -9.22 -9.39 -0.69
CA GLN A 95 -10.55 -9.37 -0.09
C GLN A 95 -11.58 -10.06 -0.98
N PHE A 96 -11.76 -11.36 -0.75
CA PHE A 96 -12.91 -12.10 -1.26
C PHE A 96 -14.17 -11.58 -0.55
N TYR A 97 -15.07 -10.90 -1.26
CA TYR A 97 -16.41 -10.69 -0.73
C TYR A 97 -17.20 -11.99 -0.87
N MET A 98 -17.18 -12.83 0.18
CA MET A 98 -18.00 -14.06 0.21
C MET A 98 -19.51 -13.78 0.05
N GLN A 99 -19.95 -12.55 0.30
CA GLN A 99 -21.34 -12.12 0.13
C GLN A 99 -21.76 -11.86 -1.33
N LYS A 100 -20.84 -11.94 -2.31
CA LYS A 100 -21.13 -11.64 -3.72
C LYS A 100 -20.88 -12.81 -4.68
N PHE A 101 -20.79 -14.04 -4.16
CA PHE A 101 -20.84 -15.21 -5.02
C PHE A 101 -22.29 -15.40 -5.49
N ALA A 102 -22.51 -15.29 -6.79
CA ALA A 102 -23.76 -15.67 -7.42
C ALA A 102 -23.56 -17.00 -8.17
N TRP A 103 -24.51 -17.91 -7.99
CA TRP A 103 -24.62 -19.08 -8.86
C TRP A 103 -25.23 -18.62 -10.18
N THR A 104 -24.64 -19.03 -11.30
CA THR A 104 -25.18 -18.81 -12.66
C THR A 104 -26.08 -19.96 -13.08
#